data_AF-A0A059CHS3-F1
#
_entry.id   AF-A0A059CHS3-F1
#
_cell.length_a   1.000
_cell.length_b   1.000
_cell.length_c   1.000
_cell.angle_alpha   90.00
_cell.angle_beta   90.00
_cell.angle_gamma   90.00
#
_symmetry.space_group_name_H-M   'P 1'
#
loop_
_entity.id
_entity.type
_entity.pdbx_description
1 polymer ?
#
loop_
_entity_poly.entity_id
_entity_poly.type
_entity_poly.pdbx_seq_one_letter_code
_entity_poly.pdbx_strand_id
1 'polypeptide(L)'
;FGATGIYKTYMFGSPSIIVCKPETCRRVLTDDQNFKLGYPKAVKVLTGRRSFHSISNAEHKRLRRLTAAPITGSEALSMYVPGIEENIVASLEEWSNSDQPVEFLTGMKKVTFKIITNIFFGLDQVDFNFKTMEILYGDLARGMKSAPINFPGFTFHRGVKARRELVKILQAIVDERKALKGRNGSITRKNMLDMLMEVEDEDKRKLEEEDIIDILLMYLLAGHETSAHGTMWAALYLHEHPDILQKAKEEQEEIIRRRPATQSGLTLKEIRQSQYLTRVVDETLRRISLSFAVF
;
A
#
# COMPACT_ATOMS: atom_id res chain seq x y z
N PHE A 1 16.21 22.05 -12.83
CA PHE A 1 16.88 20.84 -13.36
C PHE A 1 17.66 21.23 -14.63
N GLY A 2 19.01 21.20 -14.60
CA GLY A 2 19.89 21.52 -15.74
C GLY A 2 19.76 20.60 -16.98
N ALA A 3 20.39 21.00 -18.09
CA ALA A 3 20.13 20.50 -19.45
C ALA A 3 20.30 18.98 -19.70
N THR A 4 21.17 18.31 -18.93
CA THR A 4 21.42 16.87 -19.09
C THR A 4 20.46 15.99 -18.31
N GLY A 5 19.77 16.52 -17.29
CA GLY A 5 18.91 15.73 -16.39
C GLY A 5 19.66 14.72 -15.52
N ILE A 6 20.97 14.92 -15.31
CA ILE A 6 21.84 14.09 -14.49
C ILE A 6 22.56 15.00 -13.48
N TYR A 7 22.49 14.68 -12.19
CA TYR A 7 23.07 15.50 -11.12
C TYR A 7 23.86 14.65 -10.13
N LYS A 8 25.10 15.05 -9.87
CA LYS A 8 25.90 14.48 -8.79
C LYS A 8 25.54 15.16 -7.48
N THR A 9 25.35 14.37 -6.44
CA THR A 9 25.05 14.85 -5.09
C THR A 9 25.59 13.86 -4.05
N TYR A 10 25.27 14.09 -2.78
CA TYR A 10 25.56 13.20 -1.67
C TYR A 10 24.28 12.99 -0.86
N MET A 11 23.62 11.83 -1.01
CA MET A 11 22.38 11.51 -0.30
C MET A 11 22.60 10.35 0.65
N PHE A 12 21.99 10.44 1.85
CA PHE A 12 21.97 9.37 2.85
C PHE A 12 23.36 8.80 3.21
N GLY A 13 24.40 9.63 3.16
CA GLY A 13 25.77 9.19 3.47
C GLY A 13 26.48 8.47 2.33
N SER A 14 26.04 8.65 1.07
CA SER A 14 26.67 8.03 -0.10
C SER A 14 26.73 9.01 -1.28
N PRO A 15 27.79 9.00 -2.10
CA PRO A 15 27.79 9.68 -3.39
C PRO A 15 26.62 9.17 -4.23
N SER A 16 25.84 10.07 -4.83
CA SER A 16 24.64 9.71 -5.57
C SER A 16 24.56 10.46 -6.89
N ILE A 17 23.92 9.81 -7.87
CA ILE A 17 23.58 10.42 -9.14
C ILE A 17 22.06 10.41 -9.27
N ILE A 18 21.45 11.58 -9.36
CA ILE A 18 20.02 11.73 -9.64
C ILE A 18 19.85 11.81 -11.15
N VAL A 19 18.97 10.96 -11.69
CA VAL A 19 18.59 10.95 -13.12
C VAL A 19 17.11 11.30 -13.24
N CYS A 20 16.77 12.18 -14.18
CA CYS A 20 15.39 12.68 -14.34
C CYS A 20 14.85 12.57 -15.77
N LYS A 21 15.70 12.27 -16.76
CA LYS A 21 15.25 12.11 -18.16
C LYS A 21 14.68 10.70 -18.39
N PRO A 22 13.54 10.56 -19.10
CA PRO A 22 12.89 9.27 -19.32
C PRO A 22 13.83 8.19 -19.88
N GLU A 23 14.72 8.54 -20.82
CA GLU A 23 15.64 7.60 -21.46
C GLU A 23 16.67 7.07 -20.45
N THR A 24 17.18 7.95 -19.59
CA THR A 24 18.15 7.59 -18.54
C THR A 24 17.48 6.82 -17.42
N CYS A 25 16.30 7.25 -16.97
CA CYS A 25 15.50 6.53 -15.98
C CYS A 25 15.17 5.12 -16.47
N ARG A 26 14.73 4.98 -17.73
CA ARG A 26 14.47 3.67 -18.36
C ARG A 26 15.69 2.77 -18.27
N ARG A 27 16.86 3.25 -18.69
CA ARG A 27 18.11 2.47 -18.62
C ARG A 27 18.39 1.98 -17.20
N VAL A 28 18.33 2.87 -16.20
CA VAL A 28 18.58 2.52 -14.79
C VAL A 28 17.57 1.50 -14.27
N LEU A 29 16.29 1.62 -14.64
CA LEU A 29 15.20 0.78 -14.15
C LEU A 29 15.08 -0.58 -14.86
N THR A 30 15.72 -0.78 -16.01
CA THR A 30 15.61 -2.02 -16.79
C THR A 30 16.91 -2.82 -16.92
N ASP A 31 18.04 -2.26 -16.51
CA ASP A 31 19.36 -2.89 -16.59
C ASP A 31 19.76 -3.51 -15.25
N ASP A 32 19.13 -4.65 -14.94
CA ASP A 32 19.34 -5.41 -13.70
C ASP A 32 20.76 -6.00 -13.56
N GLN A 33 21.56 -5.97 -14.63
CA GLN A 33 22.96 -6.44 -14.59
C GLN A 33 23.86 -5.38 -13.98
N ASN A 34 23.66 -4.10 -14.35
CA ASN A 34 24.49 -2.99 -13.90
C ASN A 34 23.89 -2.24 -12.70
N PHE A 35 22.57 -2.28 -12.51
CA PHE A 35 21.88 -1.60 -11.42
C PHE A 35 21.16 -2.60 -10.51
N LYS A 36 21.17 -2.30 -9.21
CA LYS A 36 20.50 -3.05 -8.15
C LYS A 36 19.84 -2.06 -7.21
N LEU A 37 18.79 -2.51 -6.51
CA LEU A 37 18.13 -1.69 -5.50
C LEU A 37 19.12 -1.23 -4.42
N GLY A 38 19.22 0.09 -4.25
CA GLY A 38 20.22 0.78 -3.46
C GLY A 38 19.65 1.48 -2.23
N TYR A 39 18.51 1.03 -1.69
CA TYR A 39 17.80 1.73 -0.62
C TYR A 39 18.69 2.12 0.57
N PRO A 40 18.48 3.32 1.16
CA PRO A 40 19.23 3.79 2.32
C PRO A 40 19.25 2.78 3.47
N LYS A 41 20.35 2.79 4.25
CA LYS A 41 20.50 1.90 5.42
C LYS A 41 19.28 1.97 6.36
N ALA A 42 18.73 3.18 6.55
CA ALA A 42 17.57 3.37 7.40
C ALA A 42 16.34 2.60 6.92
N VAL A 43 16.04 2.66 5.61
CA VAL A 43 14.95 1.89 4.97
C VAL A 43 15.17 0.40 5.20
N LYS A 44 16.34 -0.13 4.82
CA LYS A 44 16.65 -1.57 4.89
C LYS A 44 16.52 -2.15 6.30
N VAL A 45 16.92 -1.39 7.33
CA VAL A 45 16.79 -1.83 8.72
C VAL A 45 15.34 -1.81 9.20
N LEU A 46 14.56 -0.80 8.80
CA LEU A 46 13.20 -0.59 9.31
C LEU A 46 12.13 -1.40 8.56
N THR A 47 12.33 -1.68 7.27
CA THR A 47 11.44 -2.56 6.52
C THR A 47 11.75 -4.04 6.76
N GLY A 48 12.95 -4.35 7.26
CA GLY A 48 13.41 -5.71 7.51
C GLY A 48 14.21 -6.32 6.36
N ARG A 49 14.98 -7.36 6.69
CA ARG A 49 15.95 -7.98 5.77
C ARG A 49 15.28 -8.76 4.65
N ARG A 50 14.03 -9.18 4.86
CA ARG A 50 13.27 -10.02 3.93
C ARG A 50 12.23 -9.23 3.13
N SER A 51 12.18 -7.91 3.34
CA SER A 51 11.35 -7.00 2.57
C SER A 51 11.87 -6.77 1.15
N PHE A 52 10.99 -6.34 0.24
CA PHE A 52 11.31 -6.00 -1.16
C PHE A 52 12.44 -4.97 -1.34
N HIS A 53 12.83 -4.24 -0.29
CA HIS A 53 13.89 -3.23 -0.30
C HIS A 53 15.29 -3.78 0.00
N SER A 54 15.39 -5.00 0.51
CA SER A 54 16.62 -5.57 1.10
C SER A 54 17.05 -6.91 0.50
N ILE A 55 16.32 -7.41 -0.49
CA ILE A 55 16.50 -8.74 -1.09
C ILE A 55 17.15 -8.67 -2.48
N SER A 56 17.68 -9.80 -2.96
CA SER A 56 18.26 -9.91 -4.30
C SER A 56 17.18 -9.81 -5.39
N ASN A 57 17.54 -9.50 -6.63
CA ASN A 57 16.59 -9.44 -7.75
C ASN A 57 15.89 -10.80 -7.98
N ALA A 58 16.61 -11.91 -7.81
CA ALA A 58 16.04 -13.26 -7.91
C ALA A 58 14.98 -13.50 -6.83
N GLU A 59 15.29 -13.12 -5.59
CA GLU A 59 14.37 -13.24 -4.46
C GLU A 59 13.17 -12.29 -4.60
N HIS A 60 13.40 -11.06 -5.07
CA HIS A 60 12.34 -10.10 -5.39
C HIS A 60 11.37 -10.68 -6.43
N LYS A 61 11.89 -11.26 -7.51
CA LYS A 61 11.08 -11.91 -8.55
C LYS A 61 10.30 -13.09 -7.98
N ARG A 62 10.93 -13.90 -7.11
CA ARG A 62 10.28 -15.01 -6.40
C ARG A 62 9.10 -14.49 -5.56
N LEU A 63 9.35 -13.58 -4.62
CA LEU A 63 8.30 -13.03 -3.75
C LEU A 63 7.19 -12.31 -4.53
N ARG A 64 7.52 -11.60 -5.62
CA ARG A 64 6.49 -10.97 -6.47
C ARG A 64 5.61 -12.00 -7.17
N ARG A 65 6.17 -13.10 -7.67
CA ARG A 65 5.36 -14.20 -8.24
C ARG A 65 4.40 -14.79 -7.21
N LEU A 66 4.87 -14.98 -5.98
CA LEU A 66 4.06 -15.57 -4.90
C LEU A 66 2.96 -14.63 -4.40
N THR A 67 3.20 -13.32 -4.40
CA THR A 67 2.31 -12.34 -3.75
C THR A 67 1.46 -11.50 -4.70
N ALA A 68 1.80 -11.39 -5.99
CA ALA A 68 1.10 -10.47 -6.90
C ALA A 68 -0.34 -10.91 -7.22
N ALA A 69 -0.56 -12.17 -7.58
CA ALA A 69 -1.89 -12.66 -7.97
C ALA A 69 -2.94 -12.49 -6.85
N PRO A 70 -2.63 -12.83 -5.58
CA PRO A 70 -3.49 -12.53 -4.43
C PRO A 70 -3.86 -11.06 -4.25
N ILE A 71 -3.02 -10.10 -4.67
CA ILE A 71 -3.24 -8.68 -4.42
C ILE A 71 -3.92 -8.00 -5.62
N THR A 72 -3.39 -8.24 -6.81
CA THR A 72 -3.72 -7.48 -8.03
C THR A 72 -4.39 -8.35 -9.11
N GLY A 73 -4.58 -9.64 -8.86
CA GLY A 73 -5.27 -10.53 -9.78
C GLY A 73 -6.73 -10.12 -9.96
N SER A 74 -7.29 -10.31 -11.16
CA SER A 74 -8.68 -9.91 -11.45
C SER A 74 -9.71 -10.60 -10.54
N GLU A 75 -9.46 -11.85 -10.17
CA GLU A 75 -10.31 -12.59 -9.23
C GLU A 75 -10.24 -11.99 -7.83
N ALA A 76 -9.04 -11.73 -7.32
CA ALA A 76 -8.81 -11.09 -6.03
C ALA A 76 -9.47 -9.70 -5.96
N LEU A 77 -9.23 -8.85 -6.97
CA LEU A 77 -9.85 -7.53 -7.04
C LEU A 77 -11.38 -7.60 -7.04
N SER A 78 -11.96 -8.54 -7.79
CA SER A 78 -13.42 -8.73 -7.81
C SER A 78 -13.97 -9.11 -6.43
N MET A 79 -13.22 -9.88 -5.64
CA MET A 79 -13.59 -10.21 -4.26
C MET A 79 -13.44 -9.02 -3.29
N TYR A 80 -12.55 -8.08 -3.56
CA TYR A 80 -12.29 -6.93 -2.70
C TYR A 80 -13.25 -5.76 -2.93
N VAL A 81 -13.71 -5.56 -4.16
CA VAL A 81 -14.56 -4.40 -4.54
C VAL A 81 -15.76 -4.21 -3.61
N PRO A 82 -16.58 -5.23 -3.29
CA PRO A 82 -17.75 -5.04 -2.42
C PRO A 82 -17.37 -4.54 -1.02
N GLY A 83 -16.30 -5.10 -0.43
CA GLY A 83 -15.83 -4.67 0.90
C GLY A 83 -15.21 -3.27 0.87
N ILE A 84 -14.56 -2.88 -0.24
CA ILE A 84 -14.05 -1.52 -0.42
C ILE A 84 -15.22 -0.52 -0.51
N GLU A 85 -16.22 -0.83 -1.34
CA GLU A 85 -17.43 -0.02 -1.50
C GLU A 85 -18.14 0.17 -0.16
N GLU A 86 -18.41 -0.92 0.57
CA GLU A 86 -19.07 -0.88 1.88
C GLU A 86 -18.32 0.04 2.87
N ASN A 87 -17.00 -0.11 2.98
CA ASN A 87 -16.21 0.72 3.90
C ASN A 87 -16.19 2.20 3.50
N ILE A 88 -16.14 2.50 2.19
CA ILE A 88 -16.14 3.87 1.68
C ILE A 88 -17.52 4.52 1.89
N VAL A 89 -18.61 3.83 1.53
CA VAL A 89 -19.98 4.32 1.68
C VAL A 89 -20.30 4.60 3.14
N ALA A 90 -20.03 3.63 4.04
CA ALA A 90 -20.27 3.82 5.47
C ALA A 90 -19.51 5.02 6.05
N SER A 91 -18.26 5.25 5.60
CA SER A 91 -17.48 6.39 6.05
C SER A 91 -18.00 7.71 5.50
N LEU A 92 -18.41 7.74 4.23
CA LEU A 92 -19.02 8.93 3.62
C LEU A 92 -20.34 9.29 4.30
N GLU A 93 -21.17 8.30 4.64
CA GLU A 93 -22.42 8.50 5.40
C GLU A 93 -22.15 9.02 6.81
N GLU A 94 -21.17 8.45 7.53
CA GLU A 94 -20.72 8.95 8.84
C GLU A 94 -20.30 10.43 8.75
N TRP A 95 -19.49 10.77 7.74
CA TRP A 95 -18.98 12.13 7.56
C TRP A 95 -20.06 13.12 7.12
N SER A 96 -21.01 12.70 6.27
CA SER A 96 -22.09 13.58 5.81
C SER A 96 -23.11 13.89 6.89
N ASN A 97 -23.26 12.99 7.86
CA ASN A 97 -24.19 13.17 9.00
C ASN A 97 -23.54 13.90 10.18
N SER A 98 -22.25 14.24 10.11
CA SER A 98 -21.53 14.95 11.15
C SER A 98 -21.71 16.47 11.00
N ASP A 99 -22.09 17.14 12.08
CA ASP A 99 -22.09 18.61 12.16
C ASP A 99 -20.68 19.21 12.31
N GLN A 100 -19.67 18.37 12.55
CA GLN A 100 -18.28 18.78 12.71
C GLN A 100 -17.47 18.60 11.42
N PRO A 101 -16.53 19.52 11.13
CA PRO A 101 -15.58 19.35 10.04
C PRO A 101 -14.76 18.06 10.18
N VAL A 102 -14.53 17.39 9.06
CA VAL A 102 -13.70 16.18 9.00
C VAL A 102 -12.30 16.53 8.53
N GLU A 103 -11.27 16.11 9.27
CA GLU A 103 -9.90 16.12 8.78
C GLU A 103 -9.75 15.01 7.73
N PHE A 104 -9.96 15.37 6.45
CA PHE A 104 -10.16 14.41 5.37
C PHE A 104 -9.02 13.39 5.21
N LEU A 105 -7.76 13.82 5.34
CA LEU A 105 -6.62 12.90 5.23
C LEU A 105 -6.62 11.86 6.36
N THR A 106 -6.87 12.27 7.60
CA THR A 106 -6.96 11.36 8.76
C THR A 106 -8.12 10.38 8.60
N GLY A 107 -9.29 10.87 8.14
CA GLY A 107 -10.43 10.03 7.79
C GLY A 107 -10.07 9.01 6.71
N MET A 108 -9.47 9.44 5.61
CA MET A 108 -9.06 8.55 4.52
C MET A 108 -7.98 7.55 4.93
N LYS A 109 -7.05 7.92 5.81
CA LYS A 109 -6.08 6.96 6.39
C LYS A 109 -6.78 5.88 7.19
N LYS A 110 -7.77 6.23 8.01
CA LYS A 110 -8.58 5.24 8.76
C LYS A 110 -9.28 4.26 7.81
N VAL A 111 -9.93 4.77 6.76
CA VAL A 111 -10.67 3.94 5.80
C VAL A 111 -9.74 3.02 5.01
N THR A 112 -8.67 3.57 4.45
CA THR A 112 -7.70 2.78 3.67
C THR A 112 -6.94 1.78 4.53
N PHE A 113 -6.67 2.09 5.80
CA PHE A 113 -6.10 1.16 6.76
C PHE A 113 -7.06 -0.01 7.00
N LYS A 114 -8.34 0.27 7.27
CA LYS A 114 -9.37 -0.77 7.42
C LYS A 114 -9.51 -1.65 6.18
N ILE A 115 -9.47 -1.05 4.99
CA ILE A 115 -9.50 -1.80 3.71
C ILE A 115 -8.32 -2.75 3.60
N ILE A 116 -7.09 -2.26 3.79
CA ILE A 116 -5.90 -3.12 3.62
C ILE A 116 -5.85 -4.21 4.70
N THR A 117 -6.25 -3.93 5.94
CA THR A 117 -6.32 -4.95 6.98
C THR A 117 -7.39 -6.01 6.67
N ASN A 118 -8.54 -5.61 6.13
CA ASN A 118 -9.59 -6.53 5.72
C ASN A 118 -9.16 -7.44 4.56
N ILE A 119 -8.39 -6.91 3.61
CA ILE A 119 -7.78 -7.70 2.53
C ILE A 119 -6.81 -8.75 3.11
N PHE A 120 -5.97 -8.35 4.07
CA PHE A 120 -4.93 -9.22 4.60
C PHE A 120 -5.43 -10.26 5.59
N PHE A 121 -6.32 -9.86 6.50
CA PHE A 121 -6.73 -10.66 7.65
C PHE A 121 -8.20 -11.13 7.55
N GLY A 122 -8.95 -10.66 6.56
CA GLY A 122 -10.38 -10.91 6.44
C GLY A 122 -11.21 -9.84 7.15
N LEU A 123 -12.46 -9.68 6.72
CA LEU A 123 -13.40 -8.68 7.24
C LEU A 123 -13.60 -8.83 8.74
N ASP A 124 -13.28 -7.78 9.49
CA ASP A 124 -13.52 -7.62 10.93
C ASP A 124 -12.97 -8.76 11.81
N GLN A 125 -11.98 -9.51 11.32
CA GLN A 125 -11.35 -10.60 12.08
C GLN A 125 -10.29 -10.10 13.05
N VAL A 126 -9.76 -8.89 12.83
CA VAL A 126 -8.74 -8.28 13.67
C VAL A 126 -9.14 -6.85 14.00
N ASP A 127 -9.34 -6.57 15.28
CA ASP A 127 -9.62 -5.23 15.78
C ASP A 127 -8.31 -4.48 16.06
N PHE A 128 -7.85 -3.72 15.07
CA PHE A 128 -6.71 -2.85 15.25
C PHE A 128 -7.12 -1.53 15.90
N ASN A 129 -6.40 -1.12 16.95
CA ASN A 129 -6.44 0.26 17.39
C ASN A 129 -5.79 1.16 16.33
N PHE A 130 -6.62 1.80 15.49
CA PHE A 130 -6.15 2.64 14.39
C PHE A 130 -5.17 3.72 14.84
N LYS A 131 -5.46 4.42 15.94
CA LYS A 131 -4.59 5.49 16.46
C LYS A 131 -3.20 4.97 16.82
N THR A 132 -3.12 3.80 17.46
CA THR A 132 -1.85 3.15 17.75
C THR A 132 -1.12 2.78 16.47
N MET A 133 -1.80 2.17 15.50
CA MET A 133 -1.20 1.76 14.23
C MET A 133 -0.71 2.96 13.41
N GLU A 134 -1.46 4.04 13.37
CA GLU A 134 -1.09 5.29 12.70
C GLU A 134 0.17 5.91 13.30
N ILE A 135 0.26 5.97 14.63
CA ILE A 135 1.47 6.47 15.32
C ILE A 135 2.68 5.59 14.98
N LEU A 136 2.53 4.27 15.07
CA LEU A 136 3.61 3.32 14.82
C LEU A 136 4.09 3.37 13.35
N TYR A 137 3.18 3.32 12.38
CA TYR A 137 3.56 3.44 10.97
C TYR A 137 4.10 4.83 10.63
N GLY A 138 3.60 5.88 11.27
CA GLY A 138 4.12 7.23 11.13
C GLY A 138 5.55 7.39 11.67
N ASP A 139 5.87 6.81 12.83
CA ASP A 139 7.25 6.77 13.36
C ASP A 139 8.16 5.89 12.49
N LEU A 140 7.67 4.76 12.00
CA LEU A 140 8.39 3.88 11.07
C LEU A 140 8.74 4.63 9.78
N ALA A 141 7.76 5.27 9.14
CA ALA A 141 7.92 6.02 7.90
C ALA A 141 8.88 7.21 8.03
N ARG A 142 8.81 7.94 9.15
CA ARG A 142 9.77 9.01 9.45
C ARG A 142 11.17 8.46 9.72
N GLY A 143 11.27 7.32 10.42
CA GLY A 143 12.52 6.61 10.65
C GLY A 143 13.23 6.25 9.34
N MET A 144 12.49 5.73 8.36
CA MET A 144 13.02 5.33 7.04
C MET A 144 13.68 6.48 6.28
N LYS A 145 13.20 7.72 6.49
CA LYS A 145 13.68 8.94 5.84
C LYS A 145 14.75 9.68 6.65
N SER A 146 15.25 9.10 7.74
CA SER A 146 16.17 9.75 8.68
C SER A 146 17.59 9.16 8.65
N ALA A 147 18.55 9.87 9.25
CA ALA A 147 19.90 9.34 9.44
C ALA A 147 19.85 8.10 10.36
N PRO A 148 20.58 7.01 10.05
CA PRO A 148 20.46 5.72 10.75
C PRO A 148 21.18 5.71 12.12
N ILE A 149 20.84 6.66 12.98
CA ILE A 149 21.41 6.87 14.31
C ILE A 149 20.44 6.29 15.34
N ASN A 150 20.78 5.12 15.88
CA ASN A 150 19.94 4.42 16.86
C ASN A 150 20.26 4.85 18.29
N PHE A 151 20.00 6.11 18.61
CA PHE A 151 20.20 6.68 19.96
C PHE A 151 18.91 7.38 20.44
N PRO A 152 18.56 7.34 21.74
CA PRO A 152 17.39 8.04 22.25
C PRO A 152 17.33 9.52 21.82
N GLY A 153 16.14 9.99 21.44
CA GLY A 153 15.93 11.34 20.90
C GLY A 153 15.95 11.43 19.37
N PHE A 154 16.65 10.52 18.68
CA PHE A 154 16.70 10.53 17.21
C PHE A 154 15.46 9.88 16.58
N THR A 155 15.06 10.38 15.40
CA THR A 155 13.91 9.86 14.64
C THR A 155 14.08 8.39 14.25
N PHE A 156 15.29 7.98 13.88
CA PHE A 156 15.56 6.57 13.54
C PHE A 156 15.35 5.64 14.73
N HIS A 157 15.74 6.05 15.94
CA HIS A 157 15.52 5.26 17.15
C HIS A 157 14.02 5.07 17.44
N ARG A 158 13.18 6.10 17.23
CA ARG A 158 11.72 5.95 17.33
C ARG A 158 11.19 4.98 16.27
N GLY A 159 11.68 5.06 15.03
CA GLY A 159 11.33 4.10 13.98
C GLY A 159 11.68 2.65 14.35
N VAL A 160 12.85 2.42 14.96
CA VAL A 160 13.27 1.08 15.42
C VAL A 160 12.35 0.56 16.52
N LYS A 161 11.95 1.42 17.47
CA LYS A 161 10.96 1.08 18.50
C LYS A 161 9.61 0.76 17.88
N ALA A 162 9.13 1.60 16.96
CA ALA A 162 7.86 1.38 16.28
C ALA A 162 7.84 0.07 15.49
N ARG A 163 8.92 -0.25 14.76
CA ARG A 163 9.09 -1.54 14.08
C ARG A 163 8.92 -2.70 15.07
N ARG A 164 9.59 -2.64 16.22
CA ARG A 164 9.53 -3.72 17.23
C ARG A 164 8.10 -3.96 17.71
N GLU A 165 7.35 -2.91 17.99
CA GLU A 165 5.96 -3.05 18.44
C GLU A 165 5.05 -3.54 17.30
N LEU A 166 5.21 -3.04 16.08
CA LEU A 166 4.48 -3.55 14.90
C LEU A 166 4.74 -5.05 14.68
N VAL A 167 6.01 -5.48 14.76
CA VAL A 167 6.38 -6.90 14.63
C VAL A 167 5.68 -7.74 15.70
N LYS A 168 5.62 -7.29 16.97
CA LYS A 168 4.90 -8.02 18.02
C LYS A 168 3.40 -8.16 17.72
N ILE A 169 2.76 -7.07 17.28
CA ILE A 169 1.33 -7.07 16.93
C ILE A 169 1.07 -8.05 15.78
N LEU A 170 1.86 -7.97 14.71
CA LEU A 170 1.71 -8.85 13.55
C LEU A 170 2.01 -10.32 13.90
N GLN A 171 3.01 -10.56 14.76
CA GLN A 171 3.34 -11.89 15.23
C GLN A 171 2.16 -12.53 15.97
N ALA A 172 1.53 -11.79 16.89
CA ALA A 172 0.36 -12.29 17.62
C ALA A 172 -0.79 -12.69 16.69
N ILE A 173 -1.01 -11.92 15.62
CA ILE A 173 -2.03 -12.23 14.60
C ILE A 173 -1.68 -13.50 13.81
N VAL A 174 -0.41 -13.67 13.43
CA VAL A 174 0.05 -14.89 12.75
C VAL A 174 -0.12 -16.11 13.65
N ASP A 175 0.27 -16.00 14.91
CA ASP A 175 0.17 -17.08 15.90
C ASP A 175 -1.29 -17.49 16.15
N GLU A 176 -2.18 -16.52 16.34
CA GLU A 176 -3.61 -16.76 16.50
C GLU A 176 -4.20 -17.44 15.26
N ARG A 177 -3.85 -16.97 14.05
CA ARG A 177 -4.34 -17.55 12.81
C ARG A 177 -3.88 -19.01 12.65
N LYS A 178 -2.65 -19.33 13.03
CA LYS A 178 -2.13 -20.71 13.03
C LYS A 178 -2.88 -21.60 14.02
N ALA A 179 -3.13 -21.11 15.23
CA ALA A 179 -3.87 -21.84 16.25
C ALA A 179 -5.30 -22.18 15.80
N LEU A 180 -5.98 -21.26 15.11
CA LEU A 180 -7.32 -21.49 14.54
C LEU A 180 -7.33 -22.56 13.45
N LYS A 181 -6.35 -22.55 12.53
CA LYS A 181 -6.21 -23.61 11.50
C LYS A 181 -6.03 -25.00 12.11
N GLY A 182 -5.22 -25.10 13.17
CA GLY A 182 -4.96 -26.37 13.85
C GLY A 182 -6.21 -26.99 14.51
N ARG A 183 -7.20 -26.18 14.87
CA ARG A 183 -8.42 -26.63 15.57
C ARG A 183 -9.57 -27.00 14.65
N ASN A 184 -9.78 -26.26 13.56
CA ASN A 184 -11.00 -26.37 12.75
C ASN A 184 -10.82 -27.07 11.39
N GLY A 185 -9.62 -27.53 11.04
CA GLY A 185 -9.36 -28.40 9.87
C GLY A 185 -9.57 -27.77 8.47
N SER A 186 -10.32 -26.67 8.38
CA SER A 186 -10.50 -25.87 7.17
C SER A 186 -11.09 -24.50 7.54
N ILE A 187 -10.47 -23.42 7.06
CA ILE A 187 -11.04 -22.08 7.14
C ILE A 187 -11.90 -21.87 5.90
N THR A 188 -13.19 -21.54 6.08
CA THR A 188 -14.19 -21.41 5.02
C THR A 188 -13.91 -20.28 4.01
N ARG A 189 -13.11 -19.28 4.37
CA ARG A 189 -12.66 -18.21 3.45
C ARG A 189 -11.20 -17.86 3.70
N LYS A 190 -10.34 -18.18 2.73
CA LYS A 190 -8.91 -17.84 2.77
C LYS A 190 -8.72 -16.33 2.60
N ASN A 191 -7.93 -15.73 3.48
CA ASN A 191 -7.46 -14.33 3.36
C ASN A 191 -6.01 -14.31 2.82
N MET A 192 -5.43 -13.11 2.66
CA MET A 192 -4.06 -13.03 2.14
C MET A 192 -3.02 -13.57 3.09
N LEU A 193 -3.21 -13.47 4.40
CA LEU A 193 -2.32 -14.13 5.37
C LEU A 193 -2.34 -15.66 5.18
N ASP A 194 -3.50 -16.27 4.95
CA ASP A 194 -3.59 -17.70 4.66
C ASP A 194 -2.82 -18.07 3.40
N MET A 195 -2.93 -17.24 2.36
CA MET A 195 -2.17 -17.44 1.12
C MET A 195 -0.67 -17.32 1.38
N LEU A 196 -0.20 -16.32 2.13
CA LEU A 196 1.22 -16.17 2.46
C LEU A 196 1.77 -17.36 3.29
N MET A 197 0.97 -17.95 4.18
CA MET A 197 1.37 -19.13 4.96
C MET A 197 1.38 -20.43 4.15
N GLU A 198 0.58 -20.51 3.08
CA GLU A 198 0.43 -21.71 2.26
C GLU A 198 1.24 -21.67 0.97
N VAL A 199 1.68 -20.49 0.54
CA VAL A 199 2.36 -20.31 -0.73
C VAL A 199 3.71 -21.04 -0.73
N GLU A 200 3.93 -21.78 -1.81
CA GLU A 200 5.13 -22.57 -2.06
C GLU A 200 5.80 -22.08 -3.36
N ASP A 201 7.13 -22.03 -3.37
CA ASP A 201 7.89 -21.75 -4.59
C ASP A 201 8.02 -23.00 -5.49
N GLU A 202 8.72 -22.85 -6.62
CA GLU A 202 8.94 -23.93 -7.60
C GLU A 202 9.64 -25.16 -6.99
N ASP A 203 10.38 -24.96 -5.89
CA ASP A 203 11.08 -26.01 -5.13
C ASP A 203 10.25 -26.52 -3.93
N LYS A 204 8.96 -26.17 -3.85
CA LYS A 204 8.04 -26.46 -2.73
C LYS A 204 8.46 -25.85 -1.39
N ARG A 205 9.26 -24.78 -1.40
CA ARG A 205 9.64 -24.06 -0.18
C ARG A 205 8.58 -23.04 0.18
N LYS A 206 8.21 -23.03 1.45
CA LYS A 206 7.28 -22.03 2.02
C LYS A 206 8.04 -20.78 2.45
N LEU A 207 7.29 -19.70 2.66
CA LEU A 207 7.81 -18.51 3.33
C LEU A 207 8.09 -18.82 4.79
N GLU A 208 9.24 -18.36 5.28
CA GLU A 208 9.51 -18.39 6.71
C GLU A 208 8.61 -17.39 7.42
N GLU A 209 8.38 -17.62 8.71
CA GLU A 209 7.51 -16.73 9.50
C GLU A 209 8.02 -15.29 9.54
N GLU A 210 9.33 -15.11 9.67
CA GLU A 210 9.97 -13.78 9.61
C GLU A 210 9.71 -13.10 8.25
N ASP A 211 9.71 -13.87 7.15
CA ASP A 211 9.41 -13.34 5.81
C ASP A 211 7.96 -12.84 5.76
N ILE A 212 7.01 -13.62 6.30
CA ILE A 212 5.59 -13.26 6.34
C ILE A 212 5.41 -11.97 7.13
N ILE A 213 6.03 -11.83 8.30
CA ILE A 213 5.92 -10.61 9.13
C ILE A 213 6.50 -9.40 8.41
N ASP A 214 7.68 -9.52 7.80
CA ASP A 214 8.30 -8.43 7.02
C ASP A 214 7.43 -8.02 5.82
N ILE A 215 6.80 -9.00 5.14
CA ILE A 215 5.88 -8.77 4.03
C ILE A 215 4.61 -8.05 4.50
N LEU A 216 3.99 -8.49 5.60
CA LEU A 216 2.80 -7.86 6.18
C LEU A 216 3.08 -6.40 6.58
N LEU A 217 4.17 -6.18 7.31
CA LEU A 217 4.57 -4.84 7.75
C LEU A 217 4.76 -3.89 6.56
N MET A 218 5.36 -4.38 5.48
CA MET A 218 5.59 -3.59 4.26
C MET A 218 4.29 -3.30 3.51
N TYR A 219 3.45 -4.31 3.25
CA TYR A 219 2.22 -4.11 2.49
C TYR A 219 1.20 -3.27 3.22
N LEU A 220 1.03 -3.46 4.54
CA LEU A 220 0.14 -2.63 5.32
C LEU A 220 0.60 -1.17 5.27
N LEU A 221 1.90 -0.90 5.45
CA LEU A 221 2.43 0.46 5.32
C LEU A 221 2.17 1.07 3.93
N ALA A 222 2.49 0.34 2.86
CA ALA A 222 2.33 0.87 1.50
C ALA A 222 0.88 1.04 1.09
N GLY A 223 -0.01 0.12 1.47
CA GLY A 223 -1.39 0.08 1.00
C GLY A 223 -2.26 1.20 1.53
N HIS A 224 -2.08 1.62 2.79
CA HIS A 224 -2.95 2.64 3.40
C HIS A 224 -2.44 4.07 3.16
N GLU A 225 -1.18 4.37 3.46
CA GLU A 225 -0.65 5.74 3.38
C GLU A 225 -0.70 6.29 1.94
N THR A 226 -0.28 5.50 0.95
CA THR A 226 -0.21 5.97 -0.45
C THR A 226 -1.61 6.19 -1.03
N SER A 227 -2.53 5.26 -0.80
CA SER A 227 -3.92 5.36 -1.25
C SER A 227 -4.65 6.53 -0.60
N ALA A 228 -4.46 6.74 0.72
CA ALA A 228 -5.07 7.87 1.41
C ALA A 228 -4.63 9.22 0.84
N HIS A 229 -3.33 9.39 0.60
CA HIS A 229 -2.80 10.62 -0.01
C HIS A 229 -3.24 10.78 -1.46
N GLY A 230 -3.23 9.70 -2.26
CA GLY A 230 -3.71 9.73 -3.64
C GLY A 230 -5.16 10.18 -3.75
N THR A 231 -6.04 9.61 -2.92
CA THR A 231 -7.45 9.98 -2.87
C THR A 231 -7.66 11.41 -2.33
N MET A 232 -6.89 11.82 -1.32
CA MET A 232 -6.93 13.19 -0.81
C MET A 232 -6.61 14.23 -1.90
N TRP A 233 -5.54 14.00 -2.66
CA TRP A 233 -5.17 14.87 -3.78
C TRP A 233 -6.19 14.84 -4.92
N ALA A 234 -6.74 13.67 -5.24
CA ALA A 234 -7.78 13.55 -6.26
C ALA A 234 -9.03 14.36 -5.87
N ALA A 235 -9.47 14.25 -4.61
CA ALA A 235 -10.59 15.02 -4.09
C ALA A 235 -10.33 16.53 -4.12
N LEU A 236 -9.12 16.96 -3.73
CA LEU A 236 -8.73 18.37 -3.77
C LEU A 236 -8.73 18.91 -5.21
N TYR A 237 -8.14 18.20 -6.17
CA TYR A 237 -8.14 18.64 -7.56
C TYR A 237 -9.53 18.66 -8.17
N LEU A 238 -10.38 17.67 -7.87
CA LEU A 238 -11.78 17.66 -8.32
C LEU A 238 -12.58 18.82 -7.71
N HIS A 239 -12.32 19.17 -6.45
CA HIS A 239 -12.94 20.34 -5.82
C HIS A 239 -12.52 21.65 -6.48
N GLU A 240 -11.24 21.79 -6.86
CA GLU A 240 -10.72 22.97 -7.57
C GLU A 240 -11.17 23.06 -9.04
N HIS A 241 -11.64 21.95 -9.63
CA HIS A 241 -12.01 21.85 -11.05
C HIS A 241 -13.44 21.27 -11.20
N PRO A 242 -14.48 22.04 -10.87
CA PRO A 242 -15.86 21.55 -10.83
C PRO A 242 -16.40 21.06 -12.19
N ASP A 243 -15.86 21.55 -13.31
CA ASP A 243 -16.17 21.06 -14.66
C ASP A 243 -15.67 19.61 -14.87
N ILE A 244 -14.47 19.31 -14.37
CA ILE A 244 -13.89 17.96 -14.39
C ILE A 244 -14.69 17.04 -13.47
N LEU A 245 -15.05 17.51 -12.28
CA LEU A 245 -15.91 16.77 -11.36
C LEU A 245 -17.27 16.44 -11.99
N GLN A 246 -17.91 17.42 -12.61
CA GLN A 246 -19.20 17.24 -13.28
C GLN A 246 -19.09 16.19 -14.39
N LYS A 247 -18.05 16.24 -15.21
CA LYS A 247 -17.83 15.25 -16.28
C LYS A 247 -17.53 13.85 -15.76
N ALA A 248 -16.75 13.73 -14.68
CA ALA A 248 -16.52 12.44 -14.02
C ALA A 248 -17.79 11.88 -13.42
N LYS A 249 -18.63 12.74 -12.83
CA LYS A 249 -19.92 12.37 -12.26
C LYS A 249 -20.90 11.89 -13.33
N GLU A 250 -21.01 12.58 -14.46
CA GLU A 250 -21.85 12.17 -15.61
C GLU A 250 -21.48 10.77 -16.12
N GLU A 251 -20.19 10.44 -16.18
CA GLU A 251 -19.73 9.08 -16.52
C GLU A 251 -20.26 8.05 -15.51
N GLN A 252 -20.18 8.33 -14.20
CA GLN A 252 -20.66 7.41 -13.17
C GLN A 252 -22.20 7.26 -13.21
N GLU A 253 -22.93 8.35 -13.43
CA GLU A 253 -24.39 8.34 -13.55
C GLU A 253 -24.86 7.51 -14.75
N GLU A 254 -24.16 7.59 -15.89
CA GLU A 254 -24.48 6.78 -17.06
C GLU A 254 -24.20 5.28 -16.83
N ILE A 255 -23.12 4.94 -16.12
CA ILE A 255 -22.84 3.55 -15.70
C ILE A 255 -23.99 3.04 -14.82
N ILE A 256 -24.43 3.84 -13.84
CA ILE A 256 -25.55 3.48 -12.96
C ILE A 256 -26.85 3.33 -13.76
N ARG A 257 -27.15 4.21 -14.72
CA ARG A 257 -28.36 4.12 -15.55
C ARG A 257 -28.40 2.82 -16.38
N ARG A 258 -27.25 2.31 -16.80
CA ARG A 258 -27.13 1.04 -17.55
C ARG A 258 -27.11 -0.19 -16.66
N ARG A 259 -27.03 -0.02 -15.34
CA ARG A 259 -26.95 -1.12 -14.38
C ARG A 259 -28.27 -1.91 -14.39
N PRO A 260 -28.22 -3.25 -14.53
CA PRO A 260 -29.41 -4.08 -14.39
C PRO A 260 -30.03 -3.90 -13.01
N ALA A 261 -31.37 -3.89 -12.92
CA ALA A 261 -32.08 -3.78 -11.63
C ALA A 261 -31.74 -4.92 -10.64
N THR A 262 -31.22 -6.05 -11.13
CA THR A 262 -30.78 -7.19 -10.34
C THR A 262 -29.39 -7.02 -9.72
N GLN A 263 -28.63 -6.01 -10.13
CA GLN A 263 -27.27 -5.79 -9.63
C GLN A 263 -27.27 -4.78 -8.48
N SER A 264 -26.79 -5.22 -7.32
CA SER A 264 -26.44 -4.34 -6.19
C SER A 264 -24.93 -4.10 -6.15
N GLY A 265 -24.55 -2.88 -5.78
CA GLY A 265 -23.15 -2.49 -5.62
C GLY A 265 -22.35 -2.34 -6.92
N LEU A 266 -21.11 -1.92 -6.74
CA LEU A 266 -20.10 -1.70 -7.76
C LEU A 266 -19.44 -3.02 -8.15
N THR A 267 -19.14 -3.19 -9.44
CA THR A 267 -18.37 -4.35 -9.93
C THR A 267 -17.01 -3.93 -10.50
N LEU A 268 -16.05 -4.86 -10.52
CA LEU A 268 -14.77 -4.63 -11.18
C LEU A 268 -14.93 -4.28 -12.67
N LYS A 269 -15.98 -4.78 -13.32
CA LYS A 269 -16.30 -4.45 -14.72
C LYS A 269 -16.67 -2.98 -14.86
N GLU A 270 -17.51 -2.44 -13.98
CA GLU A 270 -17.90 -1.04 -14.00
C GLU A 270 -16.71 -0.13 -13.71
N ILE A 271 -15.85 -0.48 -12.74
CA ILE A 271 -14.60 0.27 -12.48
C ILE A 271 -13.74 0.37 -13.74
N ARG A 272 -13.62 -0.72 -14.52
CA ARG A 272 -12.88 -0.74 -15.79
C ARG A 272 -13.56 0.04 -16.92
N GLN A 273 -14.86 0.33 -16.80
CA GLN A 273 -15.61 1.14 -17.76
C GLN A 273 -15.49 2.64 -17.50
N SER A 274 -15.09 3.05 -16.28
CA SER A 274 -14.89 4.45 -15.88
C SER A 274 -13.62 5.07 -16.49
N GLN A 275 -13.64 5.29 -17.81
CA GLN A 275 -12.49 5.75 -18.59
C GLN A 275 -12.07 7.17 -18.23
N TYR A 276 -13.01 8.09 -18.05
CA TYR A 276 -12.74 9.47 -17.71
C TYR A 276 -12.26 9.60 -16.27
N LEU A 277 -12.91 8.91 -15.32
CA LEU A 277 -12.42 8.86 -13.94
C LEU A 277 -11.02 8.26 -13.85
N THR A 278 -10.70 7.23 -14.64
CA THR A 278 -9.33 6.69 -14.73
C THR A 278 -8.32 7.76 -15.17
N ARG A 279 -8.67 8.61 -16.14
CA ARG A 279 -7.81 9.73 -16.56
C ARG A 279 -7.63 10.78 -15.45
N VAL A 280 -8.66 11.03 -14.65
CA VAL A 280 -8.56 11.91 -13.47
C VAL A 280 -7.56 11.34 -12.46
N VAL A 281 -7.64 10.03 -12.19
CA VAL A 281 -6.69 9.34 -11.30
C VAL A 281 -5.27 9.41 -11.87
N ASP A 282 -5.09 9.09 -13.15
CA ASP A 282 -3.79 9.13 -13.83
C ASP A 282 -3.18 10.55 -13.80
N GLU A 283 -3.97 11.59 -14.08
CA GLU A 283 -3.51 12.97 -14.05
C GLU A 283 -3.18 13.42 -12.62
N THR A 284 -3.97 13.00 -11.64
CA THR A 284 -3.67 13.23 -10.22
C THR A 284 -2.30 12.64 -9.88
N LEU A 285 -2.09 11.36 -10.20
CA LEU A 285 -0.83 10.64 -9.95
C LEU A 285 0.36 11.16 -10.77
N ARG A 286 0.11 11.79 -11.93
CA ARG A 286 1.14 12.49 -12.72
C ARG A 286 1.57 13.80 -12.06
N ARG A 287 0.62 14.53 -11.45
CA ARG A 287 0.87 15.82 -10.80
C ARG A 287 1.49 15.68 -9.42
N ILE A 288 1.14 14.62 -8.69
CA ILE A 288 1.68 14.36 -7.35
C ILE A 288 2.79 13.32 -7.40
N SER A 289 3.70 13.37 -6.43
CA SER A 289 4.69 12.33 -6.23
C SER A 289 4.51 11.75 -4.83
N LEU A 290 3.97 10.53 -4.75
CA LEU A 290 3.82 9.80 -3.48
C LEU A 290 5.16 9.21 -3.00
N SER A 291 6.07 8.92 -3.94
CA SER A 291 7.45 8.53 -3.65
C SER A 291 8.41 9.46 -4.40
N PHE A 292 9.26 10.16 -3.65
CA PHE A 292 10.16 11.18 -4.21
C PHE A 292 11.32 10.61 -5.03
N ALA A 293 11.69 9.34 -4.82
CA ALA A 293 12.76 8.66 -5.53
C ALA A 293 12.66 7.14 -5.45
N VAL A 294 13.30 6.46 -6.41
CA VAL A 294 13.63 5.03 -6.36
C VAL A 294 15.14 4.93 -6.23
N PHE A 295 15.63 4.01 -5.39
CA PHE A 295 17.03 3.88 -5.00
C PHE A 295 17.63 2.57 -5.49
#